data_AF-A0A3M7QXQ4-F1
#
_entry.id   AF-A0A3M7QXQ4-F1
#
_cell.length_a   1.000
_cell.length_b   1.000
_cell.length_c   1.000
_cell.angle_alpha   90.00
_cell.angle_beta   90.00
_cell.angle_gamma   90.00
#
_symmetry.space_group_name_H-M   'P 1'
#
loop_
_entity.id
_entity.type
_entity.pdbx_description
1 polymer ?
#
loop_
_entity_poly.entity_id
_entity_poly.type
_entity_poly.pdbx_seq_one_letter_code
_entity_poly.pdbx_strand_id
1 'polypeptide(L)'
;YLDITETLNLTNYVAAGTRLNNTIKFSLAGICFHLGETPNSGHITSLVFCDVKKIWYYFNDEEVDKFKSLDDFKRKKKESSHTYMLFYKAIENQLIINTSEDDEELCEIPRNSTKDSLMSIQQTPCNVKRRIYQVVDSSNERIGSSSLNSINLSNNVIKMSDLLENEVILNSPSPLQNNLSQNSFITPSINPKKKTKLTPEEIREKDRYRKRIERSDNQLREIEKAKDIKWHRNARTVEVFRSAERVRDKIWHVQARTDEEFRSDERVRDKNWHVQARTDKEFRSDERVRDKNWHVQARTDEEFRNKDRGWHIEARNDEEFRGSERIRDRDWHIEARTEEEFRGPERIRDRDWHVEARTEEEFRGPERIRDRDWHRIRDRDWHVDARTDEEFRGPERIRDRDWHVEARTDEEFRGPERIRDRDWHVVARTNEEFRDRERENDRINRSARRNNPNFIINSYEFGLKNGPTFICVCCGGLFFRRTCVSFIFDQNNEFLNKKIFNLKFLNSNEPLWICLTLDDDDANFRVSKYANTNPPANPIVNQSDQQTFNNDDLPEETLLIDNDENAMRIAPAEGLSPKSLLTDKDAEELTFLKIYGGQKYLLEKGITYGARC
;
A
#
# COMPACT_ATOMS: atom_id res chain seq x y z
N TYR A 1 31.77 -15.90 0.83
CA TYR A 1 31.05 -15.75 2.10
C TYR A 1 31.44 -14.41 2.68
N LEU A 2 30.47 -13.51 2.90
CA LEU A 2 30.70 -12.29 3.67
C LEU A 2 30.93 -12.71 5.12
N ASP A 3 32.06 -12.32 5.70
CA ASP A 3 32.33 -12.59 7.10
C ASP A 3 31.57 -11.57 7.95
N ILE A 4 30.47 -12.03 8.55
CA ILE A 4 29.59 -11.21 9.38
C ILE A 4 30.10 -11.30 10.82
N THR A 5 30.45 -10.14 11.39
CA THR A 5 30.87 -9.96 12.78
C THR A 5 29.69 -9.55 13.66
N GLU A 6 29.60 -10.09 14.88
CA GLU A 6 28.52 -9.74 15.82
C GLU A 6 28.55 -8.26 16.27
N THR A 7 29.73 -7.64 16.23
CA THR A 7 29.91 -6.22 16.56
C THR A 7 30.50 -5.47 15.37
N LEU A 8 29.89 -4.35 15.01
CA LEU A 8 30.36 -3.46 13.95
C LEU A 8 30.86 -2.15 14.57
N ASN A 9 32.13 -1.83 14.30
CA ASN A 9 32.75 -0.58 14.74
C ASN A 9 32.91 0.35 13.54
N LEU A 10 32.12 1.44 13.52
CA LEU A 10 32.13 2.41 12.42
C LEU A 10 32.98 3.65 12.70
N THR A 11 33.78 3.65 13.77
CA THR A 11 34.64 4.80 14.15
C THR A 11 35.52 5.30 13.01
N ASN A 12 36.06 4.40 12.19
CA ASN A 12 36.91 4.77 11.06
C ASN A 12 36.15 5.37 9.85
N TYR A 13 34.82 5.27 9.83
CA TYR A 13 33.98 5.72 8.71
C TYR A 13 33.23 7.02 9.01
N VAL A 14 33.26 7.49 10.26
CA VAL A 14 32.71 8.79 10.63
C VAL A 14 33.73 9.86 10.29
N ALA A 15 33.34 10.86 9.49
CA ALA A 15 34.23 11.95 9.09
C ALA A 15 34.84 12.63 10.34
N ALA A 16 36.17 12.80 10.31
CA ALA A 16 36.99 13.26 11.43
C ALA A 16 36.64 14.67 11.98
N GLY A 17 35.61 15.34 11.46
CA GLY A 17 35.17 16.67 11.88
C GLY A 17 34.01 16.70 12.88
N THR A 18 33.33 15.59 13.15
CA THR A 18 32.23 15.58 14.14
C THR A 18 32.81 15.42 15.54
N ARG A 19 32.66 16.46 16.39
CA ARG A 19 33.21 16.55 17.77
C ARG A 19 32.64 15.52 18.76
N LEU A 20 31.96 14.49 18.28
CA LEU A 20 31.48 13.39 19.11
C LEU A 20 32.56 12.31 19.12
N ASN A 21 33.49 12.38 20.07
CA ASN A 21 34.50 11.34 20.35
C ASN A 21 33.88 10.00 20.84
N ASN A 22 32.58 9.80 20.65
CA ASN A 22 31.89 8.60 21.09
C ASN A 22 32.13 7.50 20.06
N THR A 23 32.76 6.42 20.48
CA THR A 23 32.91 5.24 19.64
C THR A 23 31.53 4.69 19.30
N ILE A 24 31.09 4.88 18.05
CA ILE A 24 29.81 4.35 17.58
C ILE A 24 29.98 2.85 17.31
N LYS A 25 29.58 2.05 18.29
CA LYS A 25 29.56 0.58 18.21
C LYS A 25 28.14 0.11 17.98
N PHE A 26 27.97 -0.85 17.09
CA PHE A 26 26.70 -1.50 16.84
C PHE A 26 26.80 -2.99 17.15
N SER A 27 25.74 -3.58 17.68
CA SER A 27 25.57 -5.02 17.85
C SER A 27 24.61 -5.54 16.79
N LEU A 28 24.94 -6.67 16.18
CA LEU A 28 24.08 -7.34 15.21
C LEU A 28 22.79 -7.81 15.90
N ALA A 29 21.65 -7.32 15.45
CA ALA A 29 20.33 -7.63 16.00
C ALA A 29 19.59 -8.66 15.15
N GLY A 30 19.83 -8.68 13.83
CA GLY A 30 19.20 -9.64 12.95
C GLY A 30 19.86 -9.75 11.57
N ILE A 31 19.58 -10.85 10.89
CA ILE A 31 20.06 -11.17 9.54
C ILE A 31 18.87 -11.68 8.73
N CYS A 32 18.63 -11.14 7.53
CA CYS A 32 17.72 -11.75 6.56
C CYS A 32 18.52 -12.44 5.47
N PHE A 33 18.14 -13.67 5.17
CA PHE A 33 18.71 -14.48 4.11
C PHE A 33 17.72 -14.61 2.97
N HIS A 34 18.23 -14.57 1.74
CA HIS A 34 17.49 -14.95 0.56
C HIS A 34 17.96 -16.33 0.11
N LEU A 35 17.06 -17.31 0.19
CA LEU A 35 17.24 -18.70 -0.25
C LEU A 35 16.66 -18.84 -1.65
N GLY A 36 17.44 -18.50 -2.67
CA GLY A 36 17.02 -18.66 -4.06
C GLY A 36 18.21 -18.57 -4.99
N GLU A 37 18.18 -19.31 -6.10
CA GLU A 37 19.22 -19.28 -7.13
C GLU A 37 19.18 -17.98 -7.95
N THR A 38 18.01 -17.35 -8.02
CA THR A 38 17.80 -16.13 -8.82
C THR A 38 17.31 -14.98 -7.95
N PRO A 39 17.57 -13.71 -8.31
CA PRO A 39 17.07 -12.56 -7.55
C PRO A 39 15.53 -12.44 -7.52
N ASN A 40 14.85 -13.09 -8.48
CA ASN A 40 13.41 -12.95 -8.69
C ASN A 40 12.60 -14.13 -8.16
N SER A 41 13.25 -15.20 -7.71
CA SER A 41 12.59 -16.33 -7.08
C SER A 41 13.45 -16.86 -5.94
N GLY A 42 12.85 -16.92 -4.77
CA GLY A 42 13.51 -17.40 -3.58
C GLY A 42 12.60 -17.31 -2.38
N HIS A 43 13.11 -17.86 -1.30
CA HIS A 43 12.46 -17.91 -0.01
C HIS A 43 13.22 -17.02 0.98
N ILE A 44 12.52 -16.18 1.73
CA ILE A 44 13.16 -15.28 2.69
C ILE A 44 13.09 -15.91 4.07
N THR A 45 14.25 -16.03 4.71
CA THR A 45 14.36 -16.51 6.10
C THR A 45 15.07 -15.47 6.94
N SER A 46 14.87 -15.49 8.25
CA SER A 46 15.48 -14.51 9.15
C SER A 46 16.09 -15.14 10.38
N LEU A 47 17.16 -14.54 10.89
CA LEU A 47 17.82 -14.91 12.13
C LEU A 47 17.84 -13.67 13.02
N VAL A 48 17.15 -13.73 14.17
CA VAL A 48 16.95 -12.58 15.06
C VAL A 48 17.54 -12.88 16.44
N PHE A 49 18.26 -11.92 17.00
CA PHE A 49 18.82 -12.02 18.35
C PHE A 49 17.83 -11.51 19.40
N CYS A 50 17.53 -12.34 20.40
CA CYS A 50 16.70 -11.94 21.53
C CYS A 50 17.58 -11.43 22.68
N ASP A 51 17.60 -10.11 22.89
CA ASP A 51 18.39 -9.45 23.94
C ASP A 51 18.09 -9.98 25.36
N VAL A 52 16.83 -10.35 25.63
CA VAL A 52 16.37 -10.84 26.94
C VAL A 52 16.89 -12.24 27.23
N LYS A 53 16.81 -13.14 26.26
CA LYS A 53 17.19 -14.55 26.42
C LYS A 53 18.65 -14.84 26.05
N LYS A 54 19.32 -13.90 25.38
CA LYS A 54 20.67 -14.07 24.82
C LYS A 54 20.78 -15.30 23.91
N ILE A 55 19.76 -15.53 23.09
CA ILE A 55 19.63 -16.66 22.17
C ILE A 55 19.22 -16.13 20.79
N TRP A 56 19.73 -16.75 19.73
CA TRP A 56 19.35 -16.49 18.35
C TRP A 56 18.17 -17.38 17.94
N TYR A 57 17.20 -16.80 17.25
CA TYR A 57 16.02 -17.50 16.71
C TYR A 57 16.07 -17.42 15.19
N TYR A 58 16.02 -18.56 14.52
CA TYR A 58 15.93 -18.67 13.08
C TYR A 58 14.49 -18.96 12.70
N PHE A 59 13.90 -18.10 11.88
CA PHE A 59 12.53 -18.18 11.41
C PHE A 59 12.53 -18.60 9.93
N ASN A 60 11.84 -19.70 9.67
CA ASN A 60 11.58 -20.25 8.35
C ASN A 60 10.07 -20.53 8.25
N ASP A 61 9.32 -19.48 7.90
CA ASP A 61 7.85 -19.47 7.98
C ASP A 61 7.33 -19.86 9.37
N GLU A 62 6.64 -21.00 9.48
CA GLU A 62 6.08 -21.52 10.73
C GLU A 62 7.13 -22.24 11.60
N GLU A 63 8.30 -22.57 11.04
CA GLU A 63 9.37 -23.27 11.74
C GLU A 63 10.31 -22.29 12.45
N VAL A 64 10.53 -22.52 13.75
CA VAL A 64 11.41 -21.70 14.58
C VAL A 64 12.49 -22.54 15.25
N ASP A 65 13.73 -22.35 14.82
CA ASP A 65 14.92 -22.99 15.38
C ASP A 65 15.67 -22.07 16.34
N LYS A 66 16.34 -22.64 17.35
CA LYS A 66 17.09 -21.88 18.37
C LYS A 66 18.59 -22.18 18.29
N PHE A 67 19.41 -21.14 18.38
CA PHE A 67 20.86 -21.20 18.31
C PHE A 67 21.50 -20.45 19.47
N LYS A 68 22.54 -21.04 20.09
CA LYS A 68 23.21 -20.42 21.24
C LYS A 68 24.12 -19.25 20.86
N SER A 69 24.74 -19.32 19.69
CA SER A 69 25.62 -18.27 19.15
C SER A 69 25.54 -18.21 17.64
N LEU A 70 26.03 -17.11 17.05
CA LEU A 70 26.09 -16.97 15.59
C LEU A 70 26.99 -18.04 14.96
N ASP A 71 28.07 -18.43 15.63
CA ASP A 71 28.95 -19.52 15.17
C ASP A 71 28.27 -20.88 15.17
N ASP A 72 27.35 -21.13 16.12
CA ASP A 72 26.57 -22.36 16.17
C ASP A 72 25.63 -22.45 14.96
N PHE A 73 25.02 -21.32 14.58
CA PHE A 73 24.24 -21.20 13.35
C PHE A 73 25.11 -21.44 12.11
N LYS A 74 26.26 -20.75 11.99
CA LYS A 74 27.21 -20.91 10.87
C LYS A 74 27.68 -22.37 10.70
N ARG A 75 27.83 -23.12 11.80
CA ARG A 75 28.22 -24.54 11.77
C ARG A 75 27.09 -25.46 11.32
N LYS A 76 25.85 -25.23 11.77
CA LYS A 76 24.70 -26.11 11.50
C LYS A 76 24.10 -25.88 10.12
N LYS A 77 23.99 -24.63 9.67
CA LYS A 77 23.46 -24.26 8.35
C LYS A 77 24.61 -23.94 7.40
N LYS A 78 25.12 -24.98 6.73
CA LYS A 78 26.16 -24.88 5.68
C LYS A 78 25.64 -24.49 4.30
N GLU A 79 24.32 -24.40 4.13
CA GLU A 79 23.70 -24.15 2.84
C GLU A 79 24.00 -22.73 2.33
N SER A 80 23.98 -22.57 1.01
CA SER A 80 24.40 -21.40 0.23
C SER A 80 23.49 -20.16 0.39
N SER A 81 22.96 -19.94 1.59
CA SER A 81 22.11 -18.80 1.89
C SER A 81 22.90 -17.51 1.72
N HIS A 82 22.51 -16.70 0.74
CA HIS A 82 23.07 -15.38 0.58
C HIS A 82 22.44 -14.44 1.60
N THR A 83 23.29 -13.82 2.41
CA THR A 83 22.86 -12.74 3.30
C THR A 83 22.37 -11.57 2.45
N TYR A 84 21.11 -11.21 2.64
CA TYR A 84 20.46 -10.16 1.87
C TYR A 84 20.45 -8.84 2.64
N MET A 85 20.05 -8.86 3.91
CA MET A 85 20.01 -7.67 4.78
C MET A 85 20.59 -7.96 6.16
N LEU A 86 21.26 -6.96 6.73
CA LEU A 86 21.81 -6.99 8.08
C LEU A 86 21.20 -5.87 8.91
N PHE A 87 20.72 -6.21 10.11
CA PHE A 87 20.14 -5.27 11.06
C PHE A 87 21.10 -5.11 12.24
N TYR A 88 21.60 -3.89 12.42
CA TYR A 88 22.48 -3.53 13.51
C TYR A 88 21.77 -2.56 14.45
N LYS A 89 21.84 -2.82 15.75
CA LYS A 89 21.33 -1.95 16.81
C LYS A 89 22.49 -1.17 17.40
N ALA A 90 22.34 0.14 17.55
CA ALA A 90 23.33 0.96 18.24
C ALA A 90 23.46 0.47 19.69
N ILE A 91 24.68 0.20 20.12
CA ILE A 91 24.94 -0.07 21.54
C ILE A 91 24.91 1.31 22.18
N GLU A 92 23.78 1.65 22.80
CA GLU A 92 23.68 2.84 23.65
C GLU A 92 24.76 2.68 24.73
N ASN A 93 25.89 3.36 24.54
CA ASN A 93 26.81 3.58 25.63
C ASN A 93 25.98 4.30 26.69
N GLN A 94 25.81 3.67 27.85
CA GLN A 94 25.25 4.31 29.04
C GLN A 94 26.17 5.48 29.40
N LEU A 95 26.03 6.59 28.69
CA LEU A 95 26.46 7.89 29.14
C LEU A 95 25.57 8.18 30.33
N ILE A 96 26.10 7.85 31.51
CA ILE A 96 25.70 8.45 32.76
C ILE A 96 25.91 9.95 32.53
N ILE A 97 24.87 10.63 32.06
CA ILE A 97 24.81 12.08 32.11
C ILE A 97 24.63 12.37 33.60
N ASN A 98 25.75 12.58 34.29
CA ASN A 98 25.75 13.23 35.60
C ASN A 98 25.29 14.67 35.35
N THR A 99 23.99 14.91 35.29
CA THR A 99 23.44 16.24 35.52
C THR A 99 23.61 16.50 37.00
N SER A 100 24.65 17.24 37.38
CA SER A 100 24.75 17.86 38.69
C SER A 100 23.55 18.79 38.88
N GLU A 101 22.64 18.39 39.75
CA GLU A 101 21.63 19.25 40.36
C GLU A 101 22.35 20.22 41.29
N ASP A 102 22.78 21.38 40.79
CA ASP A 102 23.03 22.56 41.61
C ASP A 102 22.93 23.78 40.68
N ASP A 103 22.23 24.82 41.16
CA ASP A 103 21.95 26.14 40.56
C ASP A 103 20.56 26.34 39.93
N GLU A 104 19.50 26.30 40.76
CA GLU A 104 18.27 27.07 40.54
C GLU A 104 18.38 28.42 41.26
N GLU A 105 18.70 29.49 40.53
CA GLU A 105 18.58 30.88 40.99
C GLU A 105 17.22 31.46 40.54
N LEU A 106 16.44 31.89 41.53
CA LEU A 106 15.07 32.41 41.44
C LEU A 106 14.98 33.73 40.67
N CYS A 107 14.08 33.80 39.69
CA CYS A 107 13.52 35.05 39.18
C CYS A 107 11.99 35.02 39.29
N GLU A 108 11.45 35.73 40.29
CA GLU A 108 10.02 35.97 40.48
C GLU A 108 9.51 37.07 39.53
N ILE A 109 8.37 36.84 38.87
CA ILE A 109 7.54 37.88 38.23
C ILE A 109 6.09 37.70 38.71
N PRO A 110 5.39 38.77 39.14
CA PRO A 110 4.13 38.65 39.87
C PRO A 110 2.93 38.38 38.95
N ARG A 111 2.06 37.45 39.37
CA ARG A 111 0.75 37.19 38.74
C ARG A 111 -0.35 37.96 39.47
N ASN A 112 -0.99 38.87 38.75
CA ASN A 112 -2.28 39.43 39.16
C ASN A 112 -3.40 38.42 38.92
N SER A 113 -4.20 38.26 39.96
CA SER A 113 -5.35 37.38 40.08
C SER A 113 -6.62 38.00 39.48
N THR A 114 -7.39 37.20 38.74
CA THR A 114 -8.86 37.24 38.83
C THR A 114 -9.39 35.82 38.79
N LYS A 115 -10.23 35.54 39.79
CA LYS A 115 -11.00 34.31 39.98
C LYS A 115 -12.13 34.29 38.95
N ASP A 116 -12.46 33.11 38.41
CA ASP A 116 -13.82 32.58 38.55
C ASP A 116 -13.99 31.17 37.99
N SER A 117 -14.85 30.45 38.70
CA SER A 117 -15.66 29.29 38.31
C SER A 117 -15.06 27.87 38.39
N LEU A 118 -15.54 27.20 39.43
CA LEU A 118 -15.49 25.77 39.73
C LEU A 118 -16.33 24.95 38.72
N MET A 119 -15.74 23.91 38.14
CA MET A 119 -16.44 22.67 37.79
C MET A 119 -15.47 21.51 37.98
N SER A 120 -15.78 20.68 38.98
CA SER A 120 -15.03 19.50 39.39
C SER A 120 -15.30 18.33 38.43
N ILE A 121 -14.26 17.83 37.78
CA ILE A 121 -14.24 16.49 37.17
C ILE A 121 -13.05 15.75 37.78
N GLN A 122 -13.35 14.69 38.54
CA GLN A 122 -12.36 13.72 39.02
C GLN A 122 -11.77 13.00 37.80
N GLN A 123 -10.47 13.20 37.54
CA GLN A 123 -9.68 12.38 36.63
C GLN A 123 -8.65 11.57 37.42
N THR A 124 -8.60 10.28 37.11
CA THR A 124 -7.62 9.29 37.56
C THR A 124 -6.21 9.61 37.03
N PRO A 125 -5.14 9.18 37.72
CA PRO A 125 -3.78 9.59 37.40
C PRO A 125 -3.19 8.74 36.25
N CYS A 126 -3.07 9.32 35.06
CA CYS A 126 -2.23 8.79 33.99
C CYS A 126 -0.88 9.53 33.97
N ASN A 127 0.13 8.91 34.58
CA ASN A 127 1.53 9.31 34.48
C ASN A 127 2.11 8.81 33.14
N VAL A 128 2.26 9.69 32.13
CA VAL A 128 3.41 9.70 31.20
C VAL A 128 3.52 11.11 30.58
N LYS A 129 4.43 11.96 31.08
CA LYS A 129 4.83 13.20 30.40
C LYS A 129 5.86 12.87 29.32
N ARG A 130 5.46 12.85 28.05
CA ARG A 130 6.40 12.99 26.92
C ARG A 130 6.80 14.47 26.82
N ARG A 131 7.99 14.82 27.31
CA ARG A 131 8.61 16.13 27.04
C ARG A 131 9.13 16.15 25.60
N ILE A 132 8.62 17.09 24.81
CA ILE A 132 9.18 17.48 23.52
C ILE A 132 10.35 18.42 23.83
N TYR A 133 11.56 18.07 23.41
CA TYR A 133 12.72 18.96 23.45
C TYR A 133 12.75 19.78 22.16
N GLN A 134 12.54 21.09 22.26
CA GLN A 134 12.99 22.05 21.26
C GLN A 134 14.48 22.32 21.53
N VAL A 135 15.33 21.95 20.58
CA VAL A 135 16.73 22.37 20.57
C VAL A 135 16.78 23.76 19.94
N VAL A 136 17.17 24.74 20.73
CA VAL A 136 17.50 26.10 20.27
C VAL A 136 18.98 26.11 19.97
N ASP A 137 19.36 26.09 18.69
CA ASP A 137 20.75 26.25 18.30
C ASP A 137 21.11 27.73 18.22
N SER A 138 22.08 28.08 19.05
CA SER A 138 22.72 29.38 19.14
C SER A 138 24.06 29.30 18.43
N SER A 139 24.24 29.97 17.29
CA SER A 139 25.52 30.59 16.89
C SER A 139 25.46 31.18 15.48
N ASN A 140 25.34 32.52 15.45
CA ASN A 140 25.90 33.34 14.39
C ASN A 140 27.41 33.43 14.64
N GLU A 141 28.24 33.08 13.66
CA GLU A 141 29.50 33.79 13.47
C GLU A 141 30.02 33.68 12.03
N ARG A 142 30.55 34.81 11.58
CA ARG A 142 30.85 35.22 10.22
C ARG A 142 32.36 35.22 10.07
N ILE A 143 32.94 34.40 9.20
CA ILE A 143 34.35 34.50 8.82
C ILE A 143 34.49 34.35 7.30
N GLY A 144 35.22 35.30 6.71
CA GLY A 144 35.39 35.46 5.28
C GLY A 144 36.56 34.68 4.66
N SER A 145 36.49 34.64 3.32
CA SER A 145 37.56 34.63 2.32
C SER A 145 38.76 33.68 2.48
N SER A 146 38.98 32.77 1.53
CA SER A 146 39.87 33.03 0.36
C SER A 146 40.28 31.75 -0.42
N SER A 147 40.06 31.83 -1.74
CA SER A 147 40.94 31.50 -2.88
C SER A 147 41.49 30.07 -3.17
N LEU A 148 41.31 29.73 -4.46
CA LEU A 148 42.18 28.97 -5.39
C LEU A 148 42.13 27.42 -5.41
N ASN A 149 41.59 26.84 -6.49
CA ASN A 149 42.42 26.44 -7.64
C ASN A 149 41.65 25.99 -8.90
N SER A 150 42.19 26.49 -10.02
CA SER A 150 42.13 26.10 -11.43
C SER A 150 41.63 24.71 -11.83
N ILE A 151 40.70 24.66 -12.80
CA ILE A 151 40.50 23.51 -13.70
C ILE A 151 40.60 23.97 -15.16
N ASN A 152 41.42 23.23 -15.91
CA ASN A 152 41.74 23.39 -17.32
C ASN A 152 40.54 23.15 -18.23
N LEU A 153 40.29 24.06 -19.18
CA LEU A 153 39.36 23.84 -20.31
C LEU A 153 40.17 23.57 -21.59
N SER A 154 40.05 22.33 -22.07
CA SER A 154 40.56 21.87 -23.36
C SER A 154 39.74 22.44 -24.52
N ASN A 155 40.42 23.11 -25.44
CA ASN A 155 39.85 23.60 -26.69
C ASN A 155 39.60 22.45 -27.68
N ASN A 156 38.34 22.13 -27.96
CA ASN A 156 37.95 21.37 -29.15
C ASN A 156 37.43 22.34 -30.22
N VAL A 157 38.20 22.47 -31.30
CA VAL A 157 37.85 23.22 -32.51
C VAL A 157 37.06 22.28 -33.41
N ILE A 158 35.75 22.47 -33.52
CA ILE A 158 34.92 21.85 -34.56
C ILE A 158 34.85 22.82 -35.74
N LYS A 159 35.38 22.38 -36.89
CA LYS A 159 35.20 23.02 -38.19
C LYS A 159 33.78 22.70 -38.68
N MET A 160 33.01 23.73 -39.01
CA MET A 160 31.86 23.64 -39.89
C MET A 160 32.11 24.58 -41.06
N SER A 161 32.38 23.97 -42.21
CA SER A 161 32.34 24.61 -43.52
C SER A 161 31.02 24.27 -44.19
N ASP A 162 30.59 25.19 -45.04
CA ASP A 162 29.51 25.09 -46.03
C ASP A 162 28.10 25.39 -45.53
N LEU A 163 27.54 26.51 -45.99
CA LEU A 163 26.44 26.52 -46.95
C LEU A 163 26.14 27.97 -47.42
N LEU A 164 26.26 28.14 -48.74
CA LEU A 164 25.49 29.02 -49.65
C LEU A 164 24.98 30.37 -49.13
N GLU A 165 25.59 31.46 -49.61
CA GLU A 165 24.90 32.74 -49.76
C GLU A 165 25.08 33.35 -51.15
N ASN A 166 23.95 33.81 -51.66
CA ASN A 166 23.68 34.23 -53.02
C ASN A 166 24.41 35.53 -53.40
N GLU A 167 24.99 35.53 -54.60
CA GLU A 167 25.48 36.74 -55.27
C GLU A 167 24.31 37.66 -55.65
N VAL A 168 24.20 38.80 -54.97
CA VAL A 168 23.42 39.95 -55.45
C VAL A 168 24.37 40.88 -56.20
N ILE A 169 24.33 40.79 -57.53
CA ILE A 169 24.97 41.72 -58.46
C ILE A 169 24.18 43.04 -58.41
N LEU A 170 24.73 44.05 -57.72
CA LEU A 170 24.26 45.43 -57.85
C LEU A 170 25.14 46.17 -58.86
N ASN A 171 24.54 46.39 -60.03
CA ASN A 171 25.07 47.18 -61.13
C ASN A 171 25.42 48.60 -60.68
N SER A 172 26.63 49.02 -61.03
CA SER A 172 27.11 50.40 -60.90
C SER A 172 26.45 51.28 -61.99
N PRO A 173 25.90 52.47 -61.68
CA PRO A 173 25.58 53.45 -62.70
C PRO A 173 26.81 54.31 -63.02
N SER A 174 27.07 54.44 -64.32
CA SER A 174 28.03 55.33 -64.96
C SER A 174 27.89 56.79 -64.51
N PRO A 175 28.98 57.58 -64.43
CA PRO A 175 28.87 59.01 -64.18
C PRO A 175 28.41 59.73 -65.45
N LEU A 176 27.21 60.31 -65.37
CA LEU A 176 26.68 61.28 -66.31
C LEU A 176 27.59 62.51 -66.38
N GLN A 177 28.01 62.83 -67.60
CA GLN A 177 28.52 64.13 -67.99
C GLN A 177 27.45 65.18 -67.70
N ASN A 178 27.78 66.19 -66.89
CA ASN A 178 26.98 67.41 -66.82
C ASN A 178 27.88 68.63 -67.03
N ASN A 179 27.59 69.29 -68.14
CA ASN A 179 28.02 70.63 -68.49
C ASN A 179 27.53 71.63 -67.44
N LEU A 180 28.44 72.48 -66.94
CA LEU A 180 28.05 73.75 -66.33
C LEU A 180 29.08 74.83 -66.66
N SER A 181 28.62 75.73 -67.53
CA SER A 181 28.84 77.17 -67.56
C SER A 181 30.24 77.70 -67.27
N GLN A 182 30.87 78.13 -68.35
CA GLN A 182 31.76 79.29 -68.39
C GLN A 182 31.16 80.45 -67.59
N ASN A 183 31.84 80.90 -66.54
CA ASN A 183 31.67 82.25 -66.00
C ASN A 183 33.05 82.82 -65.68
N SER A 184 33.45 83.76 -66.53
CA SER A 184 34.62 84.61 -66.45
C SER A 184 34.54 85.53 -65.22
N PHE A 185 35.44 85.35 -64.26
CA PHE A 185 35.73 86.36 -63.24
C PHE A 185 37.24 86.61 -63.14
N ILE A 186 37.62 87.73 -63.75
CA ILE A 186 38.68 88.69 -63.43
C ILE A 186 39.65 88.26 -62.31
N THR A 187 40.88 87.96 -62.69
CA THR A 187 42.04 87.89 -61.80
C THR A 187 42.56 89.31 -61.52
N PRO A 188 42.67 89.77 -60.26
CA PRO A 188 43.50 90.91 -59.93
C PRO A 188 44.95 90.46 -59.84
N SER A 189 45.78 91.01 -60.72
CA SER A 189 47.23 91.02 -60.61
C SER A 189 47.63 91.63 -59.27
N ILE A 190 48.13 90.81 -58.33
CA ILE A 190 48.72 91.26 -57.08
C ILE A 190 50.17 90.82 -57.03
N ASN A 191 51.04 91.83 -56.91
CA ASN A 191 52.49 91.78 -56.81
C ASN A 191 53.06 90.63 -55.95
N PRO A 192 54.24 90.09 -56.30
CA PRO A 192 54.92 89.05 -55.53
C PRO A 192 55.43 89.63 -54.20
N LYS A 193 54.61 89.54 -53.15
CA LYS A 193 55.07 89.79 -51.77
C LYS A 193 55.92 88.60 -51.31
N LYS A 194 57.12 88.91 -50.82
CA LYS A 194 58.11 88.01 -50.21
C LYS A 194 57.42 87.00 -49.29
N LYS A 195 57.50 85.70 -49.63
CA LYS A 195 57.06 84.60 -48.75
C LYS A 195 57.97 84.58 -47.52
N THR A 196 57.50 85.14 -46.41
CA THR A 196 58.05 84.83 -45.09
C THR A 196 57.89 83.33 -44.85
N LYS A 197 59.02 82.64 -44.60
CA LYS A 197 59.02 81.21 -44.24
C LYS A 197 58.22 81.07 -42.94
N LEU A 198 57.00 80.52 -43.04
CA LEU A 198 56.21 80.12 -41.88
C LEU A 198 57.06 79.17 -41.03
N THR A 199 57.03 79.38 -39.73
CA THR A 199 57.71 78.49 -38.78
C THR A 199 57.02 77.12 -38.79
N PRO A 200 57.73 76.02 -38.49
CA PRO A 200 57.13 74.69 -38.42
C PRO A 200 55.93 74.60 -37.47
N GLU A 201 55.88 75.44 -36.44
CA GLU A 201 54.77 75.53 -35.49
C GLU A 201 53.51 76.12 -36.14
N GLU A 202 53.65 77.21 -36.90
CA GLU A 202 52.54 77.84 -37.63
C GLU A 202 51.98 76.93 -38.74
N ILE A 203 52.84 76.10 -39.34
CA ILE A 203 52.40 75.08 -40.31
C ILE A 203 51.58 74.00 -39.61
N ARG A 204 52.05 73.50 -38.44
CA ARG A 204 51.31 72.51 -37.63
C ARG A 204 49.98 73.08 -37.12
N GLU A 205 49.94 74.34 -36.76
CA GLU A 205 48.72 75.01 -36.29
C GLU A 205 47.72 75.27 -37.41
N LYS A 206 48.17 75.70 -38.60
CA LYS A 206 47.32 75.76 -39.79
C LYS A 206 46.78 74.40 -40.19
N ASP A 207 47.57 73.33 -40.07
CA ASP A 207 47.12 71.97 -40.36
C ASP A 207 46.08 71.47 -39.33
N ARG A 208 46.28 71.77 -38.04
CA ARG A 208 45.29 71.51 -36.98
C ARG A 208 43.98 72.27 -37.23
N TYR A 209 44.06 73.53 -37.64
CA TYR A 209 42.89 74.35 -37.96
C TYR A 209 42.15 73.85 -39.20
N ARG A 210 42.89 73.51 -40.28
CA ARG A 210 42.32 72.89 -41.49
C ARG A 210 41.60 71.59 -41.16
N LYS A 211 42.25 70.68 -40.42
CA LYS A 211 41.63 69.43 -39.95
C LYS A 211 40.42 69.67 -39.05
N ARG A 212 40.38 70.74 -38.26
CA ARG A 212 39.21 71.09 -37.45
C ARG A 212 38.02 71.53 -38.32
N ILE A 213 38.27 72.28 -39.39
CA ILE A 213 37.25 72.68 -40.37
C ILE A 213 36.79 71.48 -41.20
N GLU A 214 37.70 70.65 -41.71
CA GLU A 214 37.36 69.43 -42.44
C GLU A 214 36.57 68.45 -41.57
N ARG A 215 36.94 68.33 -40.29
CA ARG A 215 36.16 67.59 -39.29
C ARG A 215 34.85 68.28 -38.89
N SER A 216 34.56 69.51 -39.29
CA SER A 216 33.25 70.11 -39.03
C SER A 216 32.23 69.76 -40.11
N ASP A 217 32.70 69.38 -41.29
CA ASP A 217 31.86 68.89 -42.40
C ASP A 217 31.49 67.42 -42.18
N ASN A 218 30.20 67.15 -42.06
CA ASN A 218 29.69 65.79 -41.88
C ASN A 218 29.95 64.90 -43.11
N GLN A 219 29.91 65.45 -44.32
CA GLN A 219 30.10 64.65 -45.53
C GLN A 219 31.55 64.18 -45.66
N LEU A 220 32.51 65.06 -45.39
CA LEU A 220 33.93 64.70 -45.37
C LEU A 220 34.24 63.65 -44.29
N ARG A 221 33.64 63.78 -43.10
CA ARG A 221 33.76 62.77 -42.04
C ARG A 221 33.24 61.40 -42.47
N GLU A 222 32.08 61.33 -43.11
CA GLU A 222 31.54 60.05 -43.61
C GLU A 222 32.40 59.45 -44.73
N ILE A 223 32.96 60.28 -45.62
CA ILE A 223 33.90 59.81 -46.66
C ILE A 223 35.20 59.28 -46.03
N GLU A 224 35.75 59.96 -45.04
CA GLU A 224 36.94 59.49 -44.32
C GLU A 224 36.67 58.19 -43.57
N LYS A 225 35.54 58.10 -42.85
CA LYS A 225 35.11 56.84 -42.21
C LYS A 225 34.96 55.71 -43.22
N ALA A 226 34.34 55.97 -44.38
CA ALA A 226 34.18 54.95 -45.41
C ALA A 226 35.53 54.50 -45.98
N LYS A 227 36.48 55.42 -46.18
CA LYS A 227 37.86 55.10 -46.61
C LYS A 227 38.59 54.30 -45.55
N ASP A 228 38.46 54.66 -44.28
CA ASP A 228 39.09 53.98 -43.15
C ASP A 228 38.52 52.56 -42.96
N ILE A 229 37.19 52.41 -42.99
CA ILE A 229 36.50 51.12 -42.97
C ILE A 229 36.98 50.25 -44.14
N LYS A 230 37.06 50.81 -45.35
CA LYS A 230 37.54 50.09 -46.54
C LYS A 230 39.01 49.69 -46.39
N TRP A 231 39.85 50.57 -45.86
CA TRP A 231 41.26 50.29 -45.59
C TRP A 231 41.40 49.18 -44.56
N HIS A 232 40.70 49.25 -43.43
CA HIS A 232 40.68 48.20 -42.40
C HIS A 232 40.15 46.86 -42.95
N ARG A 233 39.09 46.89 -43.76
CA ARG A 233 38.55 45.67 -44.41
C ARG A 233 39.58 45.02 -45.33
N ASN A 234 40.28 45.82 -46.13
CA ASN A 234 41.35 45.35 -47.00
C ASN A 234 42.57 44.88 -46.21
N ALA A 235 42.99 45.61 -45.19
CA ALA A 235 44.11 45.24 -44.33
C ALA A 235 43.84 43.92 -43.59
N ARG A 236 42.60 43.69 -43.14
CA ARG A 236 42.16 42.42 -42.54
C ARG A 236 42.11 41.24 -43.51
N THR A 237 42.32 41.42 -44.82
CA THR A 237 42.55 40.29 -45.73
C THR A 237 43.98 39.76 -45.64
N VAL A 238 44.92 40.57 -45.13
CA VAL A 238 46.33 40.20 -44.96
C VAL A 238 46.53 39.57 -43.58
N GLU A 239 46.94 38.30 -43.54
CA GLU A 239 47.06 37.53 -42.29
C GLU A 239 48.06 38.14 -41.29
N VAL A 240 49.14 38.76 -41.78
CA VAL A 240 50.13 39.47 -40.94
C VAL A 240 49.48 40.64 -40.20
N PHE A 241 48.56 41.36 -40.86
CA PHE A 241 47.83 42.45 -40.22
C PHE A 241 46.82 41.91 -39.21
N ARG A 242 46.06 40.85 -39.53
CA ARG A 242 45.09 40.22 -38.61
C ARG A 242 45.75 39.66 -37.36
N SER A 243 46.93 39.06 -37.49
CA SER A 243 47.67 38.52 -36.34
C SER A 243 48.23 39.63 -35.46
N ALA A 244 48.78 40.70 -36.05
CA ALA A 244 49.22 41.88 -35.31
C ALA A 244 48.07 42.65 -34.64
N GLU A 245 46.90 42.72 -35.28
CA GLU A 245 45.66 43.28 -34.70
C GLU A 245 45.19 42.42 -33.52
N ARG A 246 45.08 41.09 -33.67
CA ARG A 246 44.73 40.16 -32.57
C ARG A 246 45.66 40.27 -31.37
N VAL A 247 46.97 40.42 -31.59
CA VAL A 247 47.94 40.58 -30.49
C VAL A 247 47.73 41.92 -29.78
N ARG A 248 47.54 43.02 -30.52
CA ARG A 248 47.24 44.33 -29.94
C ARG A 248 45.93 44.32 -29.16
N ASP A 249 44.87 43.73 -29.72
CA ASP A 249 43.57 43.60 -29.07
C ASP A 249 43.67 42.76 -27.80
N LYS A 250 44.44 41.65 -27.83
CA LYS A 250 44.66 40.81 -26.63
C LYS A 250 45.41 41.59 -25.55
N ILE A 251 46.44 42.35 -25.90
CA ILE A 251 47.19 43.19 -24.96
C ILE A 251 46.27 44.27 -24.39
N TRP A 252 45.49 44.95 -25.24
CA TRP A 252 44.54 45.97 -24.82
C TRP A 252 43.48 45.41 -23.89
N HIS A 253 42.87 44.26 -24.20
CA HIS A 253 41.90 43.60 -23.32
C HIS A 253 42.52 43.17 -21.99
N VAL A 254 43.77 42.72 -21.97
CA VAL A 254 44.47 42.39 -20.71
C VAL A 254 44.67 43.66 -19.89
N GLN A 255 45.17 44.74 -20.51
CA GLN A 255 45.38 46.03 -19.85
C GLN A 255 44.07 46.61 -19.31
N ALA A 256 43.01 46.61 -20.12
CA ALA A 256 41.66 47.03 -19.74
C ALA A 256 41.07 46.18 -18.60
N ARG A 257 41.37 44.88 -18.53
CA ARG A 257 40.94 44.00 -17.44
C ARG A 257 41.76 44.16 -16.16
N THR A 258 42.97 44.73 -16.24
CA THR A 258 43.82 45.03 -15.07
C THR A 258 43.59 46.43 -14.52
N ASP A 259 43.07 47.35 -15.34
CA ASP A 259 42.76 48.72 -14.95
C ASP A 259 41.37 48.80 -14.29
N GLU A 260 41.33 48.99 -12.97
CA GLU A 260 40.08 49.01 -12.22
C GLU A 260 39.19 50.23 -12.54
N GLU A 261 39.78 51.36 -12.94
CA GLU A 261 39.03 52.55 -13.35
C GLU A 261 38.26 52.24 -14.64
N PHE A 262 38.95 51.66 -15.63
CA PHE A 262 38.32 51.20 -16.88
C PHE A 262 37.20 50.18 -16.62
N ARG A 263 37.42 49.21 -15.74
CA ARG A 263 36.40 48.21 -15.37
C ARG A 263 35.20 48.82 -14.67
N SER A 264 35.43 49.80 -13.80
CA SER A 264 34.34 50.50 -13.12
C SER A 264 33.47 51.25 -14.11
N ASP A 265 34.09 51.99 -15.04
CA ASP A 265 33.38 52.72 -16.10
C ASP A 265 32.67 51.78 -17.09
N GLU A 266 33.26 50.63 -17.41
CA GLU A 266 32.63 49.58 -18.19
C GLU A 266 31.39 49.02 -17.46
N ARG A 267 31.49 48.67 -16.16
CA ARG A 267 30.34 48.21 -15.36
C ARG A 267 29.23 49.25 -15.30
N VAL A 268 29.56 50.54 -15.18
CA VAL A 268 28.56 51.62 -15.18
C VAL A 268 27.90 51.76 -16.54
N ARG A 269 28.68 51.72 -17.64
CA ARG A 269 28.13 51.74 -19.00
C ARG A 269 27.24 50.54 -19.28
N ASP A 270 27.66 49.34 -18.90
CA ASP A 270 26.87 48.11 -19.06
C ASP A 270 25.59 48.16 -18.23
N LYS A 271 25.67 48.63 -16.98
CA LYS A 271 24.48 48.81 -16.13
C LYS A 271 23.50 49.80 -16.75
N ASN A 272 24.00 50.93 -17.24
CA ASN A 272 23.16 51.94 -17.89
C ASN A 272 22.56 51.41 -19.20
N TRP A 273 23.34 50.69 -20.00
CA TRP A 273 22.87 50.04 -21.22
C TRP A 273 21.78 49.01 -20.90
N HIS A 274 21.95 48.16 -19.89
CA HIS A 274 20.94 47.20 -19.46
C HIS A 274 19.67 47.89 -18.93
N VAL A 275 19.80 49.00 -18.19
CA VAL A 275 18.63 49.78 -17.74
C VAL A 275 17.90 50.36 -18.95
N GLN A 276 18.61 51.00 -19.88
CA GLN A 276 18.04 51.58 -21.09
C GLN A 276 17.35 50.52 -21.95
N ALA A 277 18.01 49.38 -22.18
CA ALA A 277 17.46 48.23 -22.89
C ALA A 277 16.22 47.64 -22.21
N ARG A 278 16.15 47.63 -20.87
CA ARG A 278 14.96 47.18 -20.12
C ARG A 278 13.80 48.19 -20.20
N THR A 279 14.08 49.48 -20.33
CA THR A 279 13.05 50.52 -20.47
C THR A 279 12.55 50.70 -21.90
N ASP A 280 13.39 50.40 -22.89
CA ASP A 280 13.04 50.49 -24.30
C ASP A 280 12.09 49.35 -24.71
N LYS A 281 10.84 49.71 -24.98
CA LYS A 281 9.78 48.75 -25.33
C LYS A 281 10.04 48.04 -26.65
N GLU A 282 10.66 48.71 -27.63
CA GLU A 282 10.97 48.15 -28.94
C GLU A 282 12.08 47.11 -28.79
N PHE A 283 13.16 47.47 -28.10
CA PHE A 283 14.25 46.54 -27.77
C PHE A 283 13.74 45.31 -27.01
N ARG A 284 12.86 45.49 -26.00
CA ARG A 284 12.26 44.38 -25.24
C ARG A 284 11.37 43.49 -26.10
N SER A 285 10.67 44.05 -27.08
CA SER A 285 9.83 43.28 -28.01
C SER A 285 10.71 42.43 -28.92
N ASP A 286 11.74 43.01 -29.51
CA ASP A 286 12.68 42.32 -30.40
C ASP A 286 13.52 41.27 -29.66
N GLU A 287 13.88 41.54 -28.41
CA GLU A 287 14.51 40.57 -27.51
C GLU A 287 13.59 39.37 -27.28
N ARG A 288 12.30 39.58 -26.94
CA ARG A 288 11.33 38.48 -26.76
C ARG A 288 11.10 37.68 -28.04
N VAL A 289 11.07 38.34 -29.21
CA VAL A 289 10.91 37.64 -30.49
C VAL A 289 12.14 36.80 -30.79
N ARG A 290 13.35 37.33 -30.62
CA ARG A 290 14.60 36.57 -30.77
C ARG A 290 14.68 35.42 -29.79
N ASP A 291 14.34 35.64 -28.53
CA ASP A 291 14.36 34.62 -27.48
C ASP A 291 13.32 33.51 -27.76
N LYS A 292 12.10 33.87 -28.18
CA LYS A 292 11.09 32.91 -28.62
C LYS A 292 11.56 32.11 -29.82
N ASN A 293 12.15 32.75 -30.82
CA ASN A 293 12.68 32.06 -32.01
C ASN A 293 13.84 31.15 -31.65
N TRP A 294 14.75 31.59 -30.77
CA TRP A 294 15.85 30.77 -30.25
C TRP A 294 15.31 29.56 -29.50
N HIS A 295 14.35 29.73 -28.59
CA HIS A 295 13.70 28.63 -27.89
C HIS A 295 12.98 27.66 -28.83
N VAL A 296 12.30 28.16 -29.88
CA VAL A 296 11.67 27.31 -30.89
C VAL A 296 12.74 26.52 -31.64
N GLN A 297 13.81 27.16 -32.09
CA GLN A 297 14.90 26.52 -32.83
C GLN A 297 15.62 25.47 -31.97
N ALA A 298 15.98 25.81 -30.73
CA ALA A 298 16.57 24.91 -29.74
C ALA A 298 15.63 23.73 -29.42
N ARG A 299 14.32 23.99 -29.35
CA ARG A 299 13.31 22.94 -29.20
C ARG A 299 13.10 22.14 -30.47
N THR A 300 13.49 22.55 -31.67
CA THR A 300 13.36 21.73 -32.89
C THR A 300 14.63 20.97 -33.24
N ASP A 301 15.77 21.47 -32.77
CA ASP A 301 17.09 20.86 -32.97
C ASP A 301 17.24 19.61 -32.07
N GLU A 302 17.28 18.43 -32.70
CA GLU A 302 17.38 17.16 -32.00
C GLU A 302 18.75 16.96 -31.32
N GLU A 303 19.83 17.55 -31.86
CA GLU A 303 21.16 17.48 -31.25
C GLU A 303 21.18 18.30 -29.96
N PHE A 304 20.59 19.50 -29.98
CA PHE A 304 20.41 20.32 -28.79
C PHE A 304 19.56 19.61 -27.73
N ARG A 305 18.42 19.02 -28.11
CA ARG A 305 17.57 18.25 -27.19
C ARG A 305 18.29 17.06 -26.57
N ASN A 306 19.06 16.31 -27.35
CA ASN A 306 19.79 15.15 -26.84
C ASN A 306 20.90 15.57 -25.88
N LYS A 307 21.59 16.68 -26.17
CA LYS A 307 22.56 17.28 -25.25
C LYS A 307 21.89 17.75 -23.96
N ASP A 308 20.76 18.46 -24.05
CA ASP A 308 19.99 18.94 -22.90
C ASP A 308 19.46 17.80 -22.03
N ARG A 309 18.90 16.74 -22.65
CA ARG A 309 18.51 15.50 -21.96
C ARG A 309 19.71 14.82 -21.31
N GLY A 310 20.84 14.75 -22.01
CA GLY A 310 22.09 14.19 -21.48
C GLY A 310 22.54 14.92 -20.21
N TRP A 311 22.57 16.26 -20.25
CA TRP A 311 22.85 17.11 -19.09
C TRP A 311 21.87 16.88 -17.94
N HIS A 312 20.57 16.79 -18.22
CA HIS A 312 19.56 16.49 -17.20
C HIS A 312 19.69 15.08 -16.60
N ILE A 313 20.07 14.08 -17.39
CA ILE A 313 20.31 12.71 -16.91
C ILE A 313 21.58 12.67 -16.05
N GLU A 314 22.65 13.31 -16.51
CA GLU A 314 23.92 13.38 -15.77
C GLU A 314 23.72 14.11 -14.43
N ALA A 315 23.05 15.27 -14.43
CA ALA A 315 22.71 15.99 -13.20
C ALA A 315 21.78 15.20 -12.26
N ARG A 316 20.89 14.35 -12.80
CA ARG A 316 20.04 13.47 -11.96
C ARG A 316 20.80 12.28 -11.37
N ASN A 317 21.88 11.85 -12.00
CA ASN A 317 22.69 10.72 -11.54
C ASN A 317 23.88 11.16 -10.67
N ASP A 318 24.26 12.43 -10.72
CA ASP A 318 25.26 13.02 -9.85
C ASP A 318 24.70 13.23 -8.43
N GLU A 319 25.07 12.31 -7.53
CA GLU A 319 24.60 12.33 -6.14
C GLU A 319 25.12 13.54 -5.35
N GLU A 320 26.26 14.13 -5.73
CA GLU A 320 26.79 15.34 -5.10
C GLU A 320 25.96 16.57 -5.51
N PHE A 321 25.62 16.66 -6.80
CA PHE A 321 24.71 17.67 -7.32
C PHE A 321 23.32 17.55 -6.66
N ARG A 322 22.75 16.34 -6.62
CA ARG A 322 21.45 16.08 -5.98
C ARG A 322 21.46 16.29 -4.48
N GLY A 323 22.56 15.94 -3.80
CA GLY A 323 22.75 16.23 -2.38
C GLY A 323 22.68 17.72 -2.10
N SER A 324 23.42 18.51 -2.89
CA SER A 324 23.46 19.97 -2.78
C SER A 324 22.13 20.62 -3.13
N GLU A 325 21.43 20.13 -4.16
CA GLU A 325 20.09 20.57 -4.55
C GLU A 325 19.06 20.29 -3.44
N ARG A 326 19.04 19.06 -2.88
CA ARG A 326 18.15 18.72 -1.76
C ARG A 326 18.41 19.57 -0.52
N ILE A 327 19.67 19.90 -0.22
CA ILE A 327 20.01 20.80 0.90
C ILE A 327 19.48 22.19 0.61
N ARG A 328 19.74 22.75 -0.58
CA ARG A 328 19.24 24.07 -0.97
C ARG A 328 17.71 24.16 -0.96
N ASP A 329 17.04 23.15 -1.49
CA ASP A 329 15.57 23.07 -1.50
C ASP A 329 15.02 22.94 -0.07
N ARG A 330 15.65 22.11 0.76
CA ARG A 330 15.28 21.99 2.17
C ARG A 330 15.46 23.31 2.91
N ASP A 331 16.60 23.95 2.74
CA ASP A 331 16.94 25.20 3.42
C ASP A 331 16.03 26.34 2.93
N TRP A 332 15.73 26.40 1.63
CA TRP A 332 14.74 27.31 1.06
C TRP A 332 13.34 27.06 1.63
N HIS A 333 12.91 25.79 1.73
CA HIS A 333 11.63 25.43 2.35
C HIS A 333 11.60 25.76 3.85
N ILE A 334 12.72 25.65 4.57
CA ILE A 334 12.82 26.06 5.96
C ILE A 334 12.68 27.58 6.06
N GLU A 335 13.47 28.33 5.28
CA GLU A 335 13.47 29.79 5.24
C GLU A 335 12.07 30.33 4.91
N ALA A 336 11.46 29.83 3.83
CA ALA A 336 10.10 30.17 3.43
C ALA A 336 9.04 29.83 4.49
N ARG A 337 9.25 28.78 5.30
CA ARG A 337 8.36 28.43 6.42
C ARG A 337 8.63 29.23 7.69
N THR A 338 9.81 29.82 7.85
CA THR A 338 10.18 30.63 9.02
C THR A 338 9.88 32.12 8.82
N GLU A 339 9.94 32.61 7.59
CA GLU A 339 9.64 34.00 7.26
C GLU A 339 8.13 34.26 7.26
N GLU A 340 7.67 35.09 8.21
CA GLU A 340 6.24 35.41 8.34
C GLU A 340 5.72 36.23 7.13
N GLU A 341 6.60 36.93 6.41
CA GLU A 341 6.24 37.63 5.16
C GLU A 341 5.81 36.66 4.04
N PHE A 342 6.38 35.44 4.01
CA PHE A 342 5.99 34.41 3.04
C PHE A 342 4.82 33.57 3.58
N ARG A 343 4.89 33.20 4.86
CA ARG A 343 3.93 32.30 5.49
C ARG A 343 2.59 32.94 5.80
N GLY A 344 2.53 34.24 6.07
CA GLY A 344 1.29 34.96 6.34
C GLY A 344 0.31 34.91 5.17
N PRO A 345 0.71 35.34 3.96
CA PRO A 345 -0.12 35.25 2.75
C PRO A 345 -0.48 33.81 2.36
N GLU A 346 0.44 32.85 2.55
CA GLU A 346 0.17 31.42 2.30
C GLU A 346 -0.91 30.89 3.25
N ARG A 347 -0.81 31.15 4.56
CA ARG A 347 -1.85 30.76 5.53
C ARG A 347 -3.20 31.38 5.23
N ILE A 348 -3.23 32.64 4.78
CA ILE A 348 -4.48 33.31 4.39
C ILE A 348 -5.06 32.62 3.16
N ARG A 349 -4.25 32.36 2.12
CA ARG A 349 -4.69 31.66 0.92
C ARG A 349 -5.18 30.25 1.22
N ASP A 350 -4.45 29.48 2.02
CA ASP A 350 -4.83 28.12 2.43
C ASP A 350 -6.12 28.14 3.26
N ARG A 351 -6.25 29.08 4.19
CA ARG A 351 -7.48 29.24 4.98
C ARG A 351 -8.64 29.60 4.08
N ASP A 352 -8.48 30.57 3.19
CA ASP A 352 -9.54 31.05 2.32
C ASP A 352 -9.93 29.96 1.31
N TRP A 353 -8.96 29.22 0.76
CA TRP A 353 -9.20 28.03 -0.06
C TRP A 353 -9.94 26.94 0.71
N HIS A 354 -9.54 26.64 1.96
CA HIS A 354 -10.26 25.68 2.80
C HIS A 354 -11.68 26.13 3.16
N VAL A 355 -11.90 27.43 3.34
CA VAL A 355 -13.23 28.00 3.60
C VAL A 355 -14.09 27.85 2.34
N GLU A 356 -13.57 28.25 1.18
CA GLU A 356 -14.25 28.16 -0.13
C GLU A 356 -14.60 26.70 -0.47
N ALA A 357 -13.62 25.79 -0.37
CA ALA A 357 -13.80 24.35 -0.57
C ALA A 357 -14.82 23.72 0.39
N ARG A 358 -14.97 24.27 1.61
CA ARG A 358 -16.00 23.82 2.57
C ARG A 358 -17.38 24.42 2.32
N THR A 359 -17.47 25.55 1.64
CA THR A 359 -18.74 26.21 1.31
C THR A 359 -19.34 25.72 -0.01
N GLU A 360 -18.50 25.29 -0.96
CA GLU A 360 -18.95 24.79 -2.25
C GLU A 360 -19.43 23.33 -2.17
N GLU A 361 -20.71 23.10 -2.43
CA GLU A 361 -21.31 21.75 -2.39
C GLU A 361 -20.74 20.83 -3.48
N GLU A 362 -20.27 21.39 -4.60
CA GLU A 362 -19.60 20.63 -5.67
C GLU A 362 -18.30 19.97 -5.22
N PHE A 363 -17.57 20.59 -4.29
CA PHE A 363 -16.35 20.02 -3.71
C PHE A 363 -16.65 19.15 -2.49
N ARG A 364 -17.59 19.60 -1.65
CA ARG A 364 -17.91 18.96 -0.38
C ARG A 364 -18.72 17.67 -0.53
N GLY A 365 -19.57 17.54 -1.55
CA GLY A 365 -20.35 16.32 -1.80
C GLY A 365 -19.46 15.09 -2.04
N PRO A 366 -18.55 15.13 -3.03
CA PRO A 366 -17.60 14.05 -3.30
C PRO A 366 -16.62 13.78 -2.14
N GLU A 367 -16.21 14.81 -1.41
CA GLU A 367 -15.37 14.66 -0.21
C GLU A 367 -16.10 13.92 0.91
N ARG A 368 -17.35 14.29 1.24
CA ARG A 368 -18.17 13.57 2.23
C ARG A 368 -18.41 12.10 1.84
N ILE A 369 -18.60 11.82 0.56
CA ILE A 369 -18.76 10.45 0.07
C ILE A 369 -17.46 9.67 0.26
N ARG A 370 -16.32 10.25 -0.14
CA ARG A 370 -14.99 9.64 0.06
C ARG A 370 -14.68 9.42 1.54
N ASP A 371 -14.94 10.39 2.40
CA ASP A 371 -14.73 10.26 3.84
C ASP A 371 -15.63 9.18 4.44
N ARG A 372 -16.92 9.18 4.09
CA ARG A 372 -17.87 8.16 4.54
C ARG A 372 -17.44 6.77 4.07
N ASP A 373 -17.01 6.64 2.82
CA ASP A 373 -16.59 5.36 2.26
C ASP A 373 -15.25 4.91 2.84
N TRP A 374 -14.30 5.83 3.05
CA TRP A 374 -13.03 5.55 3.71
C TRP A 374 -13.25 5.10 5.15
N HIS A 375 -14.10 5.79 5.92
CA HIS A 375 -14.47 5.37 7.27
C HIS A 375 -15.16 4.01 7.25
N ARG A 376 -16.12 3.79 6.35
CA ARG A 376 -16.83 2.50 6.24
C ARG A 376 -15.88 1.36 5.89
N ILE A 377 -14.94 1.56 4.96
CA ILE A 377 -13.95 0.55 4.56
C ILE A 377 -12.99 0.31 5.73
N ARG A 378 -12.40 1.36 6.29
CA ARG A 378 -11.46 1.24 7.40
C ARG A 378 -12.10 0.59 8.62
N ASP A 379 -13.31 0.96 8.98
CA ASP A 379 -14.01 0.39 10.13
C ASP A 379 -14.43 -1.05 9.83
N ARG A 380 -14.83 -1.38 8.60
CA ARG A 380 -15.09 -2.76 8.19
C ARG A 380 -13.83 -3.61 8.29
N ASP A 381 -12.72 -3.14 7.74
CA ASP A 381 -11.45 -3.86 7.72
C ASP A 381 -10.91 -4.01 9.14
N TRP A 382 -10.95 -2.93 9.94
CA TRP A 382 -10.62 -3.00 11.36
C TRP A 382 -11.52 -3.98 12.14
N HIS A 383 -12.83 -4.00 11.88
CA HIS A 383 -13.73 -4.97 12.49
C HIS A 383 -13.49 -6.41 12.00
N VAL A 384 -13.09 -6.60 10.76
CA VAL A 384 -12.73 -7.93 10.22
C VAL A 384 -11.44 -8.40 10.87
N ASP A 385 -10.40 -7.56 10.88
CA ASP A 385 -9.10 -7.84 11.50
C ASP A 385 -9.25 -8.11 13.00
N ALA A 386 -9.98 -7.27 13.73
CA ALA A 386 -10.27 -7.49 15.14
C ALA A 386 -11.08 -8.79 15.39
N ARG A 387 -11.87 -9.24 14.41
CA ARG A 387 -12.63 -10.49 14.50
C ARG A 387 -11.81 -11.72 14.10
N THR A 388 -10.81 -11.58 13.25
CA THR A 388 -9.96 -12.70 12.79
C THR A 388 -8.72 -12.87 13.67
N ASP A 389 -8.27 -11.80 14.32
CA ASP A 389 -7.15 -11.82 15.25
C ASP A 389 -7.53 -12.54 16.55
N GLU A 390 -6.94 -13.72 16.75
CA GLU A 390 -7.17 -14.55 17.93
C GLU A 390 -6.53 -13.93 19.20
N GLU A 391 -5.48 -13.12 19.07
CA GLU A 391 -4.85 -12.41 20.20
C GLU A 391 -5.78 -11.33 20.77
N PHE A 392 -6.58 -10.69 19.91
CA PHE A 392 -7.59 -9.72 20.32
C PHE A 392 -8.90 -10.40 20.76
N ARG A 393 -9.37 -11.38 19.97
CA ARG A 393 -10.69 -11.99 20.16
C ARG A 393 -10.75 -13.03 21.27
N GLY A 394 -9.62 -13.67 21.60
CA GLY A 394 -9.54 -14.62 22.71
C GLY A 394 -9.92 -13.99 24.06
N PRO A 395 -9.21 -12.92 24.49
CA PRO A 395 -9.53 -12.19 25.72
C PRO A 395 -10.93 -11.56 25.73
N GLU A 396 -11.39 -11.04 24.58
CA GLU A 396 -12.73 -10.47 24.45
C GLU A 396 -13.81 -11.55 24.67
N ARG A 397 -13.69 -12.73 24.03
CA ARG A 397 -14.61 -13.86 24.24
C ARG A 397 -14.65 -14.33 25.69
N ILE A 398 -13.50 -14.34 26.37
CA ILE A 398 -13.43 -14.70 27.78
C ILE A 398 -14.17 -13.65 28.61
N ARG A 399 -13.92 -12.36 28.38
CA ARG A 399 -14.62 -11.28 29.08
C ARG A 399 -16.12 -11.31 28.84
N ASP A 400 -16.56 -11.49 27.60
CA ASP A 400 -17.99 -11.59 27.25
C ASP A 400 -18.63 -12.81 27.89
N ARG A 401 -17.95 -13.96 27.87
CA ARG A 401 -18.42 -15.19 28.53
C ARG A 401 -18.54 -14.97 30.03
N ASP A 402 -17.51 -14.41 30.65
CA ASP A 402 -17.44 -14.22 32.09
C ASP A 402 -18.49 -13.18 32.53
N TRP A 403 -18.68 -12.10 31.77
CA TRP A 403 -19.76 -11.13 31.95
C TRP A 403 -21.14 -11.79 31.81
N HIS A 404 -21.36 -12.63 30.80
CA HIS A 404 -22.61 -13.36 30.65
C HIS A 404 -22.85 -14.38 31.78
N VAL A 405 -21.81 -15.02 32.29
CA VAL A 405 -21.92 -15.92 33.45
C VAL A 405 -22.27 -15.13 34.70
N GLU A 406 -21.57 -14.04 34.97
CA GLU A 406 -21.80 -13.14 36.11
C GLU A 406 -23.22 -12.57 36.08
N ALA A 407 -23.64 -12.03 34.94
CA ALA A 407 -25.00 -11.52 34.71
C ALA A 407 -26.08 -12.60 34.87
N ARG A 408 -25.78 -13.86 34.56
CA ARG A 408 -26.71 -14.99 34.77
C ARG A 408 -26.74 -15.48 36.21
N THR A 409 -25.69 -15.26 36.99
CA THR A 409 -25.63 -15.64 38.41
C THR A 409 -26.16 -14.55 39.32
N ASP A 410 -26.10 -13.29 38.89
CA ASP A 410 -26.64 -12.16 39.62
C ASP A 410 -28.18 -12.12 39.54
N GLU A 411 -28.82 -12.32 40.68
CA GLU A 411 -30.28 -12.33 40.79
C GLU A 411 -30.87 -10.91 40.63
N GLU A 412 -30.10 -9.86 40.95
CA GLU A 412 -30.51 -8.47 40.74
C GLU A 412 -30.60 -8.12 39.25
N PHE A 413 -29.73 -8.69 38.42
CA PHE A 413 -29.79 -8.54 36.96
C PHE A 413 -30.81 -9.49 36.31
N ARG A 414 -30.83 -10.76 36.74
CA ARG A 414 -31.63 -11.82 36.13
C ARG A 414 -33.12 -11.75 36.49
N GLY A 415 -33.47 -11.21 37.65
CA GLY A 415 -34.87 -11.02 38.05
C GLY A 415 -35.65 -10.14 37.07
N PRO A 416 -35.21 -8.89 36.82
CA PRO A 416 -35.83 -7.99 35.85
C PRO A 416 -35.80 -8.51 34.40
N GLU A 417 -34.73 -9.22 34.01
CA GLU A 417 -34.65 -9.86 32.68
C GLU A 417 -35.71 -10.95 32.53
N ARG A 418 -35.88 -11.85 33.51
CA ARG A 418 -36.95 -12.87 33.50
C ARG A 418 -38.34 -12.27 33.43
N ILE A 419 -38.57 -11.15 34.11
CA ILE A 419 -39.85 -10.44 34.06
C ILE A 419 -40.06 -9.87 32.65
N ARG A 420 -39.06 -9.19 32.07
CA ARG A 420 -39.13 -8.67 30.70
C ARG A 420 -39.35 -9.78 29.67
N ASP A 421 -38.65 -10.90 29.78
CA ASP A 421 -38.81 -12.06 28.89
C ASP A 421 -40.20 -12.68 29.02
N ARG A 422 -40.69 -12.85 30.26
CA ARG A 422 -42.04 -13.35 30.51
C ARG A 422 -43.08 -12.41 29.91
N ASP A 423 -42.96 -11.11 30.17
CA ASP A 423 -43.92 -10.11 29.71
C ASP A 423 -43.86 -9.99 28.18
N TRP A 424 -42.66 -10.04 27.58
CA TRP A 424 -42.48 -10.11 26.13
C TRP A 424 -43.14 -11.36 25.54
N HIS A 425 -42.97 -12.53 26.15
CA HIS A 425 -43.65 -13.76 25.71
C HIS A 425 -45.16 -13.69 25.85
N VAL A 426 -45.68 -13.07 26.93
CA VAL A 426 -47.12 -12.86 27.10
C VAL A 426 -47.66 -11.95 26.00
N VAL A 427 -47.02 -10.81 25.76
CA VAL A 427 -47.40 -9.86 24.70
C VAL A 427 -47.27 -10.51 23.31
N ALA A 428 -46.16 -11.17 23.02
CA ALA A 428 -45.94 -11.86 21.75
C ALA A 428 -47.00 -12.94 21.51
N ARG A 429 -47.42 -13.69 22.54
CA ARG A 429 -48.50 -14.69 22.43
C ARG A 429 -49.91 -14.11 22.32
N THR A 430 -50.11 -12.81 22.58
CA THR A 430 -51.38 -12.14 22.26
C THR A 430 -51.48 -11.76 20.78
N ASN A 431 -50.35 -11.68 20.06
CA ASN A 431 -50.35 -11.42 18.62
C ASN A 431 -50.48 -12.74 17.82
N GLU A 432 -51.57 -12.88 17.07
CA GLU A 432 -51.85 -14.09 16.29
C GLU A 432 -50.78 -14.36 15.21
N GLU A 433 -50.23 -13.32 14.57
CA GLU A 433 -49.16 -13.49 13.57
C GLU A 433 -47.88 -14.09 14.15
N PHE A 434 -47.55 -13.73 15.40
CA PHE A 434 -46.41 -14.29 16.10
C PHE A 434 -46.66 -15.76 16.44
N ARG A 435 -47.88 -16.12 16.87
CA ARG A 435 -48.26 -17.51 17.13
C ARG A 435 -48.23 -18.36 15.87
N ASP A 436 -48.65 -17.82 14.73
CA ASP A 436 -48.57 -18.52 13.45
C ASP A 436 -47.13 -18.75 13.03
N ARG A 437 -46.26 -17.74 13.16
CA ARG A 437 -44.83 -17.88 12.89
C ARG A 437 -44.16 -18.88 13.83
N GLU A 438 -44.52 -18.89 15.10
CA GLU A 438 -44.03 -19.87 16.09
C GLU A 438 -44.50 -21.29 15.73
N ARG A 439 -45.79 -21.48 15.39
CA ARG A 439 -46.34 -22.76 14.93
C ARG A 439 -45.66 -23.27 13.65
N GLU A 440 -45.41 -22.39 12.68
CA GLU A 440 -44.75 -22.74 11.43
C GLU A 440 -43.27 -23.07 11.67
N ASN A 441 -42.56 -22.28 12.49
CA ASN A 441 -41.20 -22.62 12.91
C ASN A 441 -41.14 -23.97 13.64
N ASP A 442 -42.11 -24.27 14.50
CA ASP A 442 -42.23 -25.57 15.14
C ASP A 442 -42.48 -26.70 14.13
N ARG A 443 -43.33 -26.46 13.14
CA ARG A 443 -43.60 -27.40 12.05
C ARG A 443 -42.34 -27.66 11.22
N ILE A 444 -41.62 -26.60 10.83
CA ILE A 444 -40.36 -26.67 10.10
C ILE A 444 -39.31 -27.39 10.94
N ASN A 445 -39.15 -27.05 12.22
CA ASN A 445 -38.19 -27.70 13.11
C ASN A 445 -38.50 -29.18 13.33
N ARG A 446 -39.78 -29.55 13.49
CA ARG A 446 -40.21 -30.96 13.55
C ARG A 446 -39.95 -31.69 12.24
N SER A 447 -40.24 -31.04 11.11
CA SER A 447 -39.96 -31.59 9.77
C SER A 447 -38.47 -31.79 9.55
N ALA A 448 -37.64 -30.78 9.84
CA ALA A 448 -36.19 -30.83 9.73
C ALA A 448 -35.59 -31.92 10.64
N ARG A 449 -36.08 -32.08 11.87
CA ARG A 449 -35.65 -33.18 12.76
C ARG A 449 -36.02 -34.55 12.20
N ARG A 450 -37.23 -34.70 11.63
CA ARG A 450 -37.66 -35.96 11.00
C ARG A 450 -36.91 -36.26 9.71
N ASN A 451 -36.56 -35.24 8.93
CA ASN A 451 -35.86 -35.40 7.66
C ASN A 451 -34.33 -35.47 7.84
N ASN A 452 -33.79 -35.15 9.02
CA ASN A 452 -32.37 -35.27 9.29
C ASN A 452 -32.01 -36.76 9.49
N PRO A 453 -31.26 -37.38 8.56
CA PRO A 453 -30.93 -38.80 8.63
C PRO A 453 -30.12 -39.12 9.88
N ASN A 454 -29.25 -38.21 10.34
CA ASN A 454 -28.44 -38.42 11.55
C ASN A 454 -29.31 -38.49 12.81
N PHE A 455 -30.41 -37.73 12.87
CA PHE A 455 -31.33 -37.81 14.00
C PHE A 455 -32.05 -39.17 14.03
N ILE A 456 -32.49 -39.67 12.86
CA ILE A 456 -33.11 -41.00 12.74
C ILE A 456 -32.10 -42.10 13.10
N ILE A 457 -30.88 -42.03 12.55
CA ILE A 457 -29.81 -43.00 12.82
C ILE A 457 -29.47 -43.01 14.31
N ASN A 458 -29.21 -41.84 14.92
CA ASN A 458 -28.89 -41.76 16.35
C ASN A 458 -30.03 -42.27 17.24
N SER A 459 -31.29 -41.97 16.88
CA SER A 459 -32.47 -42.51 17.56
C SER A 459 -32.55 -44.04 17.44
N TYR A 460 -32.22 -44.57 16.26
CA TYR A 460 -32.19 -46.02 15.99
C TYR A 460 -31.04 -46.72 16.73
N GLU A 461 -29.82 -46.20 16.65
CA GLU A 461 -28.64 -46.72 17.35
C GLU A 461 -28.81 -46.67 18.87
N PHE A 462 -29.38 -45.59 19.39
CA PHE A 462 -29.72 -45.49 20.81
C PHE A 462 -30.74 -46.55 21.20
N GLY A 463 -31.74 -46.80 20.35
CA GLY A 463 -32.69 -47.90 20.52
C GLY A 463 -32.00 -49.27 20.55
N LEU A 464 -31.06 -49.52 19.63
CA LEU A 464 -30.30 -50.77 19.58
C LEU A 464 -29.41 -50.99 20.80
N LYS A 465 -28.68 -49.94 21.24
CA LYS A 465 -27.79 -50.00 22.41
C LYS A 465 -28.54 -50.36 23.69
N ASN A 466 -29.77 -49.87 23.82
CA ASN A 466 -30.62 -50.19 24.97
C ASN A 466 -31.24 -51.60 24.89
N GLY A 467 -31.22 -52.24 23.72
CA GLY A 467 -31.83 -53.56 23.50
C GLY A 467 -33.36 -53.56 23.62
N PRO A 468 -34.00 -54.69 23.28
CA PRO A 468 -35.43 -54.87 23.49
C PRO A 468 -35.69 -55.19 24.97
N THR A 469 -35.97 -54.18 25.78
CA THR A 469 -36.20 -54.33 27.23
C THR A 469 -37.67 -54.42 27.61
N PHE A 470 -38.59 -54.18 26.67
CA PHE A 470 -40.02 -54.09 26.96
C PHE A 470 -40.71 -55.39 26.59
N ILE A 471 -41.25 -56.10 27.58
CA ILE A 471 -41.99 -57.33 27.37
C ILE A 471 -43.43 -56.97 27.00
N CYS A 472 -43.87 -57.40 25.83
CA CYS A 472 -45.27 -57.28 25.45
C CYS A 472 -46.11 -58.22 26.30
N VAL A 473 -47.07 -57.67 27.04
CA VAL A 473 -47.88 -58.47 27.97
C VAL A 473 -48.95 -59.33 27.27
N CYS A 474 -49.19 -59.11 25.97
CA CYS A 474 -50.09 -59.94 25.15
C CYS A 474 -49.38 -61.14 24.49
N CYS A 475 -48.17 -61.00 23.94
CA CYS A 475 -47.46 -62.12 23.28
C CYS A 475 -46.21 -62.62 24.00
N GLY A 476 -45.78 -61.96 25.08
CA GLY A 476 -44.56 -62.29 25.82
C GLY A 476 -43.24 -61.95 25.09
N GLY A 477 -43.30 -61.39 23.87
CA GLY A 477 -42.11 -61.01 23.11
C GLY A 477 -41.37 -59.82 23.72
N LEU A 478 -40.06 -59.74 23.50
CA LEU A 478 -39.22 -58.59 23.85
C LEU A 478 -39.19 -57.59 22.68
N PHE A 479 -39.48 -56.33 22.97
CA PHE A 479 -39.58 -55.27 21.98
C PHE A 479 -38.81 -54.02 22.40
N PHE A 480 -38.50 -53.18 21.42
CA PHE A 480 -37.92 -51.86 21.67
C PHE A 480 -39.00 -50.90 22.18
N ARG A 481 -38.60 -49.89 22.98
CA ARG A 481 -39.52 -48.89 23.53
C ARG A 481 -40.43 -48.24 22.49
N ARG A 482 -39.89 -47.95 21.31
CA ARG A 482 -40.61 -47.30 20.19
C ARG A 482 -41.64 -48.19 19.51
N THR A 483 -41.55 -49.51 19.70
CA THR A 483 -42.45 -50.51 19.10
C THR A 483 -43.51 -51.00 20.08
N CYS A 484 -43.60 -50.37 21.26
CA CYS A 484 -44.61 -50.66 22.26
C CYS A 484 -45.35 -49.40 22.69
N VAL A 485 -46.63 -49.58 23.03
CA VAL A 485 -47.46 -48.56 23.65
C VAL A 485 -47.60 -48.89 25.13
N SER A 486 -47.34 -47.92 26.00
CA SER A 486 -47.61 -48.05 27.43
C SER A 486 -49.08 -47.76 27.70
N PHE A 487 -49.71 -48.58 28.52
CA PHE A 487 -51.06 -48.34 29.03
C PHE A 487 -51.12 -48.70 30.51
N ILE A 488 -52.08 -48.12 31.21
CA ILE A 488 -52.36 -48.45 32.62
C ILE A 488 -53.49 -49.47 32.59
N PHE A 489 -53.29 -50.58 33.29
CA PHE A 489 -54.27 -51.65 33.34
C PHE A 489 -55.50 -51.22 34.17
N ASP A 490 -56.66 -51.20 33.53
CA ASP A 490 -57.96 -51.05 34.20
C ASP A 490 -58.65 -52.42 34.27
N GLN A 491 -58.89 -52.90 35.49
CA GLN A 491 -59.53 -54.19 35.75
C GLN A 491 -60.92 -54.31 35.09
N ASN A 492 -61.57 -53.18 34.79
CA ASN A 492 -62.90 -53.15 34.18
C ASN A 492 -62.88 -53.36 32.65
N ASN A 493 -61.71 -53.38 32.01
CA ASN A 493 -61.61 -53.57 30.56
C ASN A 493 -61.62 -55.07 30.19
N GLU A 494 -62.82 -55.61 29.99
CA GLU A 494 -63.05 -57.03 29.69
C GLU A 494 -62.30 -57.54 28.44
N PHE A 495 -62.03 -56.66 27.48
CA PHE A 495 -61.29 -56.99 26.25
C PHE A 495 -59.83 -57.31 26.54
N LEU A 496 -59.17 -56.52 27.38
CA LEU A 496 -57.77 -56.72 27.75
C LEU A 496 -57.59 -57.95 28.65
N ASN A 497 -58.57 -58.22 29.52
CA ASN A 497 -58.55 -59.37 30.43
C ASN A 497 -58.54 -60.72 29.71
N LYS A 498 -59.03 -60.81 28.47
CA LYS A 498 -59.04 -62.06 27.68
C LYS A 498 -57.76 -62.29 26.88
N LYS A 499 -57.00 -61.23 26.55
CA LYS A 499 -55.82 -61.29 25.68
C LYS A 499 -54.48 -61.23 26.43
N ILE A 500 -54.46 -60.74 27.67
CA ILE A 500 -53.23 -60.62 28.46
C ILE A 500 -52.83 -61.98 29.03
N PHE A 501 -51.59 -62.42 28.75
CA PHE A 501 -51.02 -63.61 29.38
C PHE A 501 -50.60 -63.29 30.83
N ASN A 502 -50.91 -64.20 31.77
CA ASN A 502 -50.45 -64.14 33.16
C ASN A 502 -50.87 -62.89 33.98
N LEU A 503 -52.15 -62.46 33.90
CA LEU A 503 -52.75 -61.41 34.75
C LEU A 503 -52.41 -61.55 36.26
N LYS A 504 -52.22 -62.77 36.76
CA LYS A 504 -52.10 -63.06 38.20
C LYS A 504 -50.82 -62.52 38.86
N PHE A 505 -49.84 -62.07 38.08
CA PHE A 505 -48.54 -61.64 38.60
C PHE A 505 -48.24 -60.15 38.37
N LEU A 506 -49.18 -59.39 37.81
CA LEU A 506 -48.97 -57.99 37.47
C LEU A 506 -49.54 -57.07 38.56
N ASN A 507 -48.69 -56.19 39.10
CA ASN A 507 -49.13 -55.13 40.01
C ASN A 507 -49.94 -54.08 39.21
N SER A 508 -51.10 -53.68 39.75
CA SER A 508 -52.06 -52.77 39.07
C SER A 508 -51.56 -51.35 38.81
N ASN A 509 -50.38 -50.98 39.33
CA ASN A 509 -49.90 -49.60 39.32
C ASN A 509 -48.70 -49.37 38.39
N GLU A 510 -48.18 -50.41 37.73
CA GLU A 510 -47.07 -50.28 36.79
C GLU A 510 -47.56 -50.18 35.35
N PRO A 511 -46.96 -49.31 34.52
CA PRO A 511 -47.32 -49.20 33.12
C PRO A 511 -47.00 -50.51 32.40
N LEU A 512 -48.01 -51.15 31.85
CA LEU A 512 -47.88 -52.34 31.01
C LEU A 512 -47.61 -51.92 29.57
N TRP A 513 -46.97 -52.80 28.80
CA TRP A 513 -46.55 -52.52 27.44
C TRP A 513 -47.15 -53.54 26.46
N ILE A 514 -47.82 -53.07 25.42
CA ILE A 514 -48.30 -53.90 24.30
C ILE A 514 -47.48 -53.53 23.06
N CYS A 515 -47.01 -54.54 22.31
CA CYS A 515 -46.36 -54.30 21.04
C CYS A 515 -47.36 -53.78 20.00
N LEU A 516 -46.95 -52.84 19.16
CA LEU A 516 -47.79 -52.25 18.11
C LEU A 516 -48.42 -53.30 17.19
N THR A 517 -47.78 -54.46 17.01
CA THR A 517 -48.30 -55.55 16.19
C THR A 517 -49.54 -56.25 16.76
N LEU A 518 -49.88 -56.03 18.04
CA LEU A 518 -51.07 -56.58 18.69
C LEU A 518 -52.11 -55.49 19.03
N ASP A 519 -51.75 -54.23 18.82
CA ASP A 519 -52.66 -53.10 18.95
C ASP A 519 -53.60 -53.03 17.72
N ASP A 520 -53.11 -53.49 16.56
CA ASP A 520 -53.86 -53.57 15.29
C ASP A 520 -54.60 -54.91 15.12
N ASP A 521 -55.52 -55.25 16.02
CA ASP A 521 -56.43 -56.41 15.81
C ASP A 521 -57.90 -56.04 16.03
N ASP A 522 -58.49 -55.46 14.98
CA ASP A 522 -59.67 -56.08 14.37
C ASP A 522 -59.23 -57.36 13.63
N ALA A 523 -59.49 -58.50 14.28
CA ALA A 523 -59.71 -59.84 13.73
C ALA A 523 -59.09 -60.22 12.37
N ASN A 524 -57.92 -60.84 12.40
CA ASN A 524 -57.67 -62.20 11.84
C ASN A 524 -56.16 -62.42 11.84
N PHE A 525 -55.70 -63.58 12.31
CA PHE A 525 -54.31 -64.05 12.21
C PHE A 525 -53.85 -64.19 10.74
N ARG A 526 -53.68 -63.07 10.04
CA ARG A 526 -52.83 -62.93 8.87
C ARG A 526 -51.62 -62.16 9.34
N VAL A 527 -50.48 -62.83 9.30
CA VAL A 527 -49.16 -62.24 9.58
C VAL A 527 -49.07 -60.87 8.90
N SER A 528 -48.91 -59.81 9.69
CA SER A 528 -48.76 -58.45 9.22
C SER A 528 -47.60 -58.36 8.23
N LYS A 529 -47.85 -57.83 7.02
CA LYS A 529 -46.86 -57.61 5.96
C LYS A 529 -45.73 -56.64 6.36
N TYR A 530 -45.81 -55.99 7.52
CA TYR A 530 -44.80 -55.05 8.00
C TYR A 530 -43.51 -55.71 8.51
N ALA A 531 -43.42 -57.03 8.55
CA ALA A 531 -42.16 -57.72 8.86
C ALA A 531 -41.17 -57.79 7.68
N ASN A 532 -41.56 -57.46 6.44
CA ASN A 532 -40.72 -57.70 5.24
C ASN A 532 -40.57 -56.52 4.25
N THR A 533 -40.96 -55.30 4.58
CA THR A 533 -40.65 -54.15 3.71
C THR A 533 -39.38 -53.45 4.17
N ASN A 534 -38.27 -53.71 3.45
CA ASN A 534 -37.13 -52.79 3.41
C ASN A 534 -37.61 -51.36 3.10
N PRO A 535 -36.96 -50.30 3.61
CA PRO A 535 -37.31 -48.94 3.25
C PRO A 535 -37.18 -48.76 1.73
N PRO A 536 -38.03 -47.93 1.08
CA PRO A 536 -37.92 -47.68 -0.34
C PRO A 536 -36.55 -47.09 -0.67
N ALA A 537 -35.95 -47.59 -1.76
CA ALA A 537 -34.73 -47.02 -2.31
C ALA A 537 -34.96 -45.54 -2.66
N ASN A 538 -34.16 -44.66 -2.05
CA ASN A 538 -34.12 -43.25 -2.41
C ASN A 538 -33.66 -43.12 -3.88
N PRO A 539 -34.38 -42.41 -4.75
CA PRO A 539 -33.80 -41.96 -6.00
C PRO A 539 -32.70 -40.95 -5.68
N ILE A 540 -31.51 -41.20 -6.24
CA ILE A 540 -30.39 -40.24 -6.27
C ILE A 540 -30.86 -39.04 -7.09
N VAL A 541 -31.13 -37.92 -6.43
CA VAL A 541 -31.34 -36.63 -7.09
C VAL A 541 -29.99 -35.90 -7.08
N ASN A 542 -29.42 -35.76 -8.28
CA ASN A 542 -28.25 -34.92 -8.54
C ASN A 542 -28.60 -33.45 -8.24
N GLN A 543 -27.77 -32.80 -7.42
CA GLN A 543 -27.82 -31.35 -7.20
C GLN A 543 -26.85 -30.64 -8.15
N SER A 544 -27.41 -29.86 -9.05
CA SER A 544 -26.84 -28.75 -9.83
C SER A 544 -28.05 -27.84 -10.12
N ASP A 545 -28.10 -26.52 -9.98
CA ASP A 545 -27.13 -25.47 -9.73
C ASP A 545 -27.87 -24.31 -9.03
N GLN A 546 -27.09 -23.39 -8.44
CA GLN A 546 -27.54 -22.06 -8.06
C GLN A 546 -27.83 -21.23 -9.33
N GLN A 547 -28.94 -20.47 -9.39
CA GLN A 547 -28.96 -19.03 -9.71
C GLN A 547 -30.38 -18.45 -9.94
N THR A 548 -30.57 -17.29 -9.29
CA THR A 548 -31.35 -16.07 -9.62
C THR A 548 -32.68 -16.12 -10.40
N PHE A 549 -33.69 -15.52 -9.75
CA PHE A 549 -34.96 -15.04 -10.30
C PHE A 549 -34.80 -14.05 -11.47
N ASN A 550 -35.63 -14.20 -12.52
CA ASN A 550 -36.37 -13.12 -13.18
C ASN A 550 -37.59 -13.69 -13.93
N ASN A 551 -38.66 -12.90 -13.96
CA ASN A 551 -40.00 -13.19 -14.48
C ASN A 551 -40.06 -13.23 -16.02
N ASP A 552 -40.97 -14.02 -16.58
CA ASP A 552 -42.08 -13.60 -17.48
C ASP A 552 -42.61 -14.78 -18.36
N ASP A 553 -43.94 -14.79 -18.53
CA ASP A 553 -44.79 -15.34 -19.60
C ASP A 553 -45.01 -16.86 -19.87
N LEU A 554 -46.25 -17.27 -19.54
CA LEU A 554 -47.23 -18.14 -20.24
C LEU A 554 -46.90 -19.62 -20.64
N PRO A 555 -47.94 -20.50 -20.74
CA PRO A 555 -47.78 -21.95 -20.66
C PRO A 555 -47.83 -22.64 -22.02
N GLU A 556 -47.02 -23.68 -22.19
CA GLU A 556 -47.24 -24.71 -23.20
C GLU A 556 -47.17 -26.11 -22.56
N GLU A 557 -48.21 -26.89 -22.83
CA GLU A 557 -48.33 -28.31 -22.54
C GLU A 557 -47.32 -29.11 -23.36
N THR A 558 -46.57 -30.02 -22.72
CA THR A 558 -45.91 -31.10 -23.45
C THR A 558 -46.01 -32.41 -22.66
N LEU A 559 -46.84 -33.29 -23.21
CA LEU A 559 -46.92 -34.72 -22.93
C LEU A 559 -45.59 -35.38 -23.30
N LEU A 560 -44.99 -36.11 -22.35
CA LEU A 560 -44.06 -37.19 -22.67
C LEU A 560 -44.58 -38.48 -22.04
N ILE A 561 -44.90 -39.39 -22.95
CA ILE A 561 -45.23 -40.79 -22.75
C ILE A 561 -43.89 -41.52 -22.69
N ASP A 562 -43.58 -42.17 -21.57
CA ASP A 562 -42.56 -43.22 -21.52
C ASP A 562 -43.24 -44.55 -21.17
N ASN A 563 -43.30 -45.38 -22.21
CA ASN A 563 -43.67 -46.79 -22.18
C ASN A 563 -42.52 -47.59 -21.56
N ASP A 564 -42.78 -48.31 -20.47
CA ASP A 564 -42.00 -49.50 -20.08
C ASP A 564 -42.84 -50.42 -19.17
N GLU A 565 -44.01 -50.83 -19.68
CA GLU A 565 -44.73 -52.00 -19.16
C GLU A 565 -44.23 -53.25 -19.91
N ASN A 566 -43.36 -54.06 -19.27
CA ASN A 566 -43.20 -55.53 -19.42
C ASN A 566 -41.75 -56.05 -19.25
N ALA A 567 -41.07 -55.70 -18.16
CA ALA A 567 -39.90 -56.46 -17.71
C ALA A 567 -40.09 -56.95 -16.27
N MET A 568 -40.72 -58.12 -16.12
CA MET A 568 -40.84 -58.82 -14.84
C MET A 568 -39.46 -59.39 -14.46
N ARG A 569 -38.70 -58.68 -13.62
CA ARG A 569 -37.45 -59.18 -13.03
C ARG A 569 -37.76 -59.94 -11.75
N ILE A 570 -37.77 -61.27 -11.84
CA ILE A 570 -37.96 -62.18 -10.69
C ILE A 570 -36.61 -62.36 -9.98
N ALA A 571 -36.56 -62.11 -8.67
CA ALA A 571 -35.38 -62.41 -7.84
C ALA A 571 -35.24 -63.93 -7.63
N PRO A 572 -34.02 -64.49 -7.58
CA PRO A 572 -33.78 -65.93 -7.45
C PRO A 572 -34.08 -66.45 -6.03
N ALA A 573 -35.34 -66.37 -5.58
CA ALA A 573 -35.89 -67.02 -4.37
C ALA A 573 -37.41 -66.80 -4.18
N GLU A 574 -38.10 -66.12 -5.09
CA GLU A 574 -39.53 -65.82 -4.92
C GLU A 574 -40.36 -67.11 -4.99
N GLY A 575 -40.98 -67.50 -3.86
CA GLY A 575 -41.84 -68.70 -3.75
C GLY A 575 -41.29 -69.86 -2.91
N LEU A 576 -40.08 -69.76 -2.35
CA LEU A 576 -39.53 -70.78 -1.44
C LEU A 576 -39.69 -70.34 0.02
N SER A 577 -40.34 -71.17 0.84
CA SER A 577 -40.39 -70.98 2.29
C SER A 577 -39.00 -71.23 2.89
N PRO A 578 -38.51 -70.37 3.80
CA PRO A 578 -37.21 -70.59 4.44
C PRO A 578 -37.22 -71.93 5.18
N LYS A 579 -36.18 -72.75 4.95
CA LYS A 579 -35.96 -73.98 5.73
C LYS A 579 -35.67 -73.59 7.18
N SER A 580 -36.22 -74.37 8.12
CA SER A 580 -35.93 -74.18 9.54
C SER A 580 -34.44 -74.32 9.78
N LEU A 581 -33.87 -73.42 10.58
CA LEU A 581 -32.45 -73.39 10.96
C LEU A 581 -31.99 -74.72 11.59
N LEU A 582 -32.92 -75.48 12.17
CA LEU A 582 -32.68 -76.80 12.78
C LEU A 582 -32.66 -77.95 11.77
N THR A 583 -33.16 -77.73 10.55
CA THR A 583 -33.27 -78.74 9.49
C THR A 583 -32.31 -78.50 8.33
N ASP A 584 -31.70 -77.32 8.28
CA ASP A 584 -30.76 -76.95 7.24
C ASP A 584 -29.35 -77.42 7.65
N LYS A 585 -28.82 -78.39 6.90
CA LYS A 585 -27.53 -79.03 7.20
C LYS A 585 -26.35 -78.06 7.05
N ASP A 586 -26.58 -76.96 6.35
CA ASP A 586 -25.57 -75.94 6.05
C ASP A 586 -25.78 -74.68 6.93
N ALA A 587 -26.72 -74.71 7.90
CA ALA A 587 -27.03 -73.58 8.76
C ALA A 587 -25.81 -73.09 9.56
N GLU A 588 -24.98 -74.01 10.07
CA GLU A 588 -23.78 -73.64 10.82
C GLU A 588 -22.74 -72.92 9.94
N GLU A 589 -22.61 -73.30 8.65
CA GLU A 589 -21.69 -72.63 7.72
C GLU A 589 -22.11 -71.19 7.42
N LEU A 590 -23.41 -70.87 7.52
CA LEU A 590 -23.97 -69.53 7.29
C LEU A 590 -23.92 -68.61 8.53
N THR A 591 -23.64 -69.14 9.72
CA THR A 591 -23.63 -68.33 10.97
C THR A 591 -22.33 -67.58 11.26
N PHE A 592 -21.30 -67.70 10.41
CA PHE A 592 -20.07 -66.95 10.59
C PHE A 592 -20.19 -65.52 10.04
N LEU A 593 -19.96 -64.52 10.90
CA LEU A 593 -20.06 -63.07 10.64
C LEU A 593 -19.12 -62.50 9.53
N LYS A 594 -18.46 -63.35 8.73
CA LYS A 594 -17.44 -62.95 7.74
C LYS A 594 -17.75 -63.35 6.29
N ILE A 595 -19.02 -63.49 5.91
CA ILE A 595 -19.40 -63.81 4.53
C ILE A 595 -19.98 -62.58 3.82
N TYR A 596 -19.10 -61.66 3.44
CA TYR A 596 -19.29 -60.82 2.25
C TYR A 596 -18.00 -60.89 1.44
N GLY A 597 -17.94 -61.82 0.49
CA GLY A 597 -16.76 -61.97 -0.37
C GLY A 597 -16.51 -63.34 -0.99
N GLY A 598 -17.54 -64.12 -1.35
CA GLY A 598 -17.46 -65.10 -2.44
C GLY A 598 -16.32 -66.14 -2.52
N GLN A 599 -15.61 -66.47 -1.43
CA GLN A 599 -14.55 -67.49 -1.44
C GLN A 599 -14.85 -68.60 -0.42
N LYS A 600 -14.87 -69.86 -0.91
CA LYS A 600 -15.13 -71.05 -0.09
C LYS A 600 -13.98 -71.26 0.90
N TYR A 601 -14.29 -71.30 2.20
CA TYR A 601 -13.29 -71.57 3.24
C TYR A 601 -12.94 -73.07 3.23
N LEU A 602 -11.66 -73.40 3.06
CA LEU A 602 -11.15 -74.78 3.17
C LEU A 602 -10.69 -75.01 4.61
N LEU A 603 -11.35 -75.94 5.32
CA LEU A 603 -11.01 -76.29 6.70
C LEU A 603 -9.61 -76.93 6.75
N GLU A 604 -8.66 -76.28 7.41
CA GLU A 604 -7.41 -76.95 7.81
C GLU A 604 -7.72 -77.98 8.90
N LYS A 605 -7.26 -79.22 8.68
CA LYS A 605 -7.52 -80.35 9.55
C LYS A 605 -7.04 -80.08 10.98
N GLY A 606 -7.98 -80.18 11.92
CA GLY A 606 -7.72 -80.71 13.26
C GLY A 606 -7.89 -79.73 14.41
N ILE A 607 -9.15 -79.51 14.83
CA ILE A 607 -9.43 -79.15 16.23
C ILE A 607 -10.61 -80.02 16.68
N THR A 608 -10.33 -80.96 17.59
CA THR A 608 -11.36 -81.71 18.32
C THR A 608 -11.63 -81.01 19.64
N TYR A 609 -12.89 -80.67 19.92
CA TYR A 609 -13.31 -80.13 21.21
C TYR A 609 -13.44 -81.29 22.21
N GLY A 610 -12.57 -81.29 23.23
CA GLY A 610 -12.72 -82.16 24.39
C GLY A 610 -13.85 -81.66 25.27
N ALA A 611 -14.91 -82.46 25.42
CA ALA A 611 -15.94 -82.24 26.42
C ALA A 611 -15.32 -82.32 27.83
N ARG A 612 -15.54 -81.30 28.65
CA ARG A 612 -15.44 -81.43 30.11
C ARG A 612 -16.85 -81.54 30.64
N CYS A 613 -17.15 -82.69 31.26
CA CYS A 613 -18.30 -82.87 32.14
C CYS A 613 -18.15 -82.03 33.41
#